data_AF-A0A512BTM8-F1
#
_entry.id   AF-A0A512BTM8-F1
#
_cell.length_a   1.000
_cell.length_b   1.000
_cell.length_c   1.000
_cell.angle_alpha   90.00
_cell.angle_beta   90.00
_cell.angle_gamma   90.00
#
_symmetry.space_group_name_H-M   'P 1'
#
loop_
_entity.id
_entity.type
_entity.pdbx_description
1 polymer ?
#
loop_
_entity_poly.entity_id
_entity_poly.type
_entity_poly.pdbx_seq_one_letter_code
_entity_poly.pdbx_strand_id
1 'polypeptide(L)'
;MRRFFAICMMGLSLCLGLSGEAVGQSPRSSDPFRLEPQRPGQPDVYILSFGLWGPQSVFESEAKGAARVLEAKVGSKGRTIVRYNSKRRSDATPSSMLAAARAAGQALDPAEDIVMIVLTSHGAPEGVGVVTRRAQQLMTPEDVRVLLNEARAQHRVVIVSACYSGIFAKALADERTLVITAAAADKPSFGCRDGATWTYFGDAFFNKAVRSEARLDAAFGKARDLVTQREKREGFDPSNPQMVGGARVLERLSAR
;
A
#
# COMPACT_ATOMS: atom_id res chain seq x y z
N MET A 1 -35.60 48.96 -65.70
CA MET A 1 -35.58 49.73 -64.43
C MET A 1 -34.87 48.92 -63.38
N ARG A 2 -33.76 49.45 -62.83
CA ARG A 2 -33.04 49.05 -61.60
C ARG A 2 -32.43 47.63 -61.57
N ARG A 3 -31.21 47.37 -61.10
CA ARG A 3 -30.05 48.18 -60.64
C ARG A 3 -28.89 47.18 -60.46
N PHE A 4 -27.70 47.59 -60.92
CA PHE A 4 -26.33 47.18 -60.57
C PHE A 4 -26.10 46.12 -59.48
N PHE A 5 -25.20 45.17 -59.78
CA PHE A 5 -24.20 44.69 -58.81
C PHE A 5 -22.82 44.72 -59.47
N ALA A 6 -21.97 45.59 -58.92
CA ALA A 6 -20.56 45.70 -59.25
C ALA A 6 -19.76 45.29 -58.00
N ILE A 7 -18.78 44.40 -58.23
CA ILE A 7 -17.39 44.45 -57.77
C ILE A 7 -17.16 44.54 -56.25
N CYS A 8 -16.44 43.56 -55.67
CA CYS A 8 -15.14 43.85 -55.02
C CYS A 8 -14.37 42.62 -54.50
N MET A 9 -13.11 42.55 -54.95
CA MET A 9 -11.86 42.18 -54.26
C MET A 9 -11.68 40.82 -53.56
N MET A 10 -10.90 40.00 -54.26
CA MET A 10 -9.86 39.14 -53.68
C MET A 10 -8.93 39.94 -52.75
N GLY A 11 -8.80 39.47 -51.52
CA GLY A 11 -7.77 39.86 -50.56
C GLY A 11 -7.25 38.61 -49.87
N LEU A 12 -6.14 38.08 -50.37
CA LEU A 12 -5.39 36.96 -49.77
C LEU A 12 -4.53 37.54 -48.64
N SER A 13 -4.87 37.23 -47.38
CA SER A 13 -4.06 37.62 -46.22
C SER A 13 -3.59 36.38 -45.47
N LEU A 14 -2.26 36.23 -45.42
CA LEU A 14 -1.54 35.28 -44.58
C LEU A 14 -1.83 35.56 -43.10
N CYS A 15 -2.38 34.58 -42.39
CA CYS A 15 -2.29 34.51 -40.93
C CYS A 15 -1.53 33.24 -40.54
N LEU A 16 -0.24 33.41 -40.26
CA LEU A 16 0.57 32.47 -39.48
C LEU A 16 -0.01 32.43 -38.06
N GLY A 17 -0.89 31.45 -37.81
CA GLY A 17 -1.36 31.13 -36.47
C GLY A 17 -0.26 30.42 -35.70
N LEU A 18 0.30 31.11 -34.71
CA LEU A 18 1.16 30.55 -33.66
C LEU A 18 0.41 29.39 -32.99
N SER A 19 0.92 28.17 -33.18
CA SER A 19 0.50 26.99 -32.41
C SER A 19 0.75 27.27 -30.94
N GLY A 20 -0.31 27.56 -30.20
CA GLY A 20 -0.27 27.67 -28.75
C GLY A 20 0.26 26.36 -28.19
N GLU A 21 1.41 26.42 -27.52
CA GLU A 21 1.85 25.38 -26.61
C GLU A 21 0.73 25.17 -25.60
N ALA A 22 0.00 24.06 -25.75
CA ALA A 22 -0.75 23.50 -24.66
C ALA A 22 0.28 23.11 -23.59
N VAL A 23 0.54 24.04 -22.67
CA VAL A 23 1.23 23.77 -21.41
C VAL A 23 0.38 22.71 -20.71
N GLY A 24 0.74 21.45 -20.95
CA GLY A 24 0.31 20.34 -20.15
C GLY A 24 0.66 20.71 -18.72
N GLN A 25 -0.36 20.86 -17.88
CA GLN A 25 -0.16 21.01 -16.45
C GLN A 25 0.68 19.82 -15.99
N SER A 26 1.96 20.07 -15.72
CA SER A 26 2.83 19.14 -15.02
C SER A 26 2.05 18.61 -13.82
N PRO A 27 2.05 17.28 -13.57
CA PRO A 27 1.40 16.74 -12.39
C PRO A 27 1.95 17.50 -11.19
N ARG A 28 1.06 18.14 -10.43
CA ARG A 28 1.44 18.84 -9.20
C ARG A 28 2.34 17.90 -8.41
N SER A 29 3.59 18.30 -8.21
CA SER A 29 4.50 17.68 -7.27
C SER A 29 3.70 17.39 -6.00
N SER A 30 3.50 16.10 -5.70
CA SER A 30 2.97 15.66 -4.42
C SER A 30 3.78 16.33 -3.32
N ASP A 31 3.13 16.92 -2.32
CA ASP A 31 3.83 17.42 -1.15
C ASP A 31 4.85 16.36 -0.68
N PRO A 32 6.11 16.75 -0.42
CA PRO A 32 7.11 15.81 0.04
C PRO A 32 6.60 15.13 1.31
N PHE A 33 6.69 13.80 1.35
CA PHE A 33 6.38 13.07 2.56
C PHE A 33 7.29 13.57 3.68
N ARG A 34 6.68 14.06 4.77
CA ARG A 34 7.42 14.51 5.95
C ARG A 34 7.34 13.44 7.02
N LEU A 35 8.49 12.89 7.38
CA LEU A 35 8.65 11.91 8.44
C LEU A 35 9.60 12.47 9.50
N GLU A 36 9.32 12.18 10.76
CA GLU A 36 10.27 12.45 11.83
C GLU A 36 11.54 11.62 11.61
N PRO A 37 12.74 12.19 11.82
CA PRO A 37 13.99 11.47 11.70
C PRO A 37 14.11 10.38 12.76
N GLN A 38 14.96 9.39 12.51
CA GLN A 38 15.27 8.32 13.46
C GLN A 38 15.79 8.87 14.80
N ARG A 39 15.58 8.09 15.87
CA ARG A 39 16.10 8.36 17.21
C ARG A 39 17.29 7.43 17.51
N PRO A 40 18.52 7.97 17.58
CA PRO A 40 19.71 7.13 17.73
C PRO A 40 19.66 6.23 18.97
N GLY A 41 19.97 4.94 18.79
CA GLY A 41 20.00 3.95 19.87
C GLY A 41 18.62 3.38 20.21
N GLN A 42 17.59 3.72 19.43
CA GLN A 42 16.23 3.20 19.61
C GLN A 42 15.70 2.75 18.24
N PRO A 43 15.40 1.45 18.05
CA PRO A 43 14.79 0.98 16.81
C PRO A 43 13.46 1.70 16.54
N ASP A 44 13.44 2.61 15.57
CA ASP A 44 12.22 3.23 15.08
C ASP A 44 11.55 2.34 14.03
N VAL A 45 10.24 2.50 13.90
CA VAL A 45 9.46 1.78 12.89
C VAL A 45 8.81 2.79 11.96
N TYR A 46 9.10 2.68 10.67
CA TYR A 46 8.53 3.50 9.62
C TYR A 46 7.42 2.71 8.91
N ILE A 47 6.18 3.19 9.00
CA ILE A 47 5.01 2.46 8.48
C ILE A 47 4.58 3.08 7.15
N LEU A 48 4.52 2.26 6.10
CA LEU A 48 4.03 2.62 4.78
C LEU A 48 2.77 1.80 4.48
N SER A 49 1.58 2.39 4.60
CA SER A 49 0.31 1.67 4.45
C SER A 49 -0.48 2.10 3.23
N PHE A 50 -0.82 1.12 2.39
CA PHE A 50 -1.37 1.32 1.05
C PHE A 50 -2.67 0.57 0.80
N GLY A 51 -3.74 1.32 0.51
CA GLY A 51 -5.01 0.78 0.01
C GLY A 51 -5.05 0.86 -1.51
N LEU A 52 -4.90 -0.27 -2.20
CA LEU A 52 -4.50 -0.25 -3.62
C LEU A 52 -5.67 -0.28 -4.60
N TRP A 53 -6.87 -0.67 -4.18
CA TRP A 53 -8.01 -0.89 -5.07
C TRP A 53 -9.12 0.15 -4.89
N GLY A 54 -9.14 1.16 -5.75
CA GLY A 54 -10.00 2.34 -5.61
C GLY A 54 -11.52 2.13 -5.69
N PRO A 55 -12.04 1.16 -6.46
CA PRO A 55 -13.49 0.93 -6.52
C PRO A 55 -14.15 0.50 -5.21
N GLN A 56 -13.43 -0.03 -4.21
CA GLN A 56 -14.01 -0.54 -2.97
C GLN A 56 -13.39 0.16 -1.74
N SER A 57 -14.25 0.74 -0.89
CA SER A 57 -13.82 1.57 0.25
C SER A 57 -13.16 0.79 1.39
N VAL A 58 -13.29 -0.54 1.40
CA VAL A 58 -12.68 -1.39 2.44
C VAL A 58 -11.16 -1.28 2.45
N PHE A 59 -10.52 -1.16 1.28
CA PHE A 59 -9.07 -1.08 1.17
C PHE A 59 -8.53 0.28 1.67
N GLU A 60 -9.27 1.36 1.44
CA GLU A 60 -8.98 2.66 2.07
C GLU A 60 -9.12 2.58 3.60
N SER A 61 -10.22 1.99 4.07
CA SER A 61 -10.53 1.90 5.50
C SER A 61 -9.52 1.04 6.25
N GLU A 62 -9.16 -0.10 5.67
CA GLU A 62 -8.19 -1.03 6.21
C GLU A 62 -6.78 -0.43 6.22
N ALA A 63 -6.33 0.25 5.16
CA ALA A 63 -5.02 0.91 5.16
C ALA A 63 -4.91 1.96 6.27
N LYS A 64 -5.92 2.83 6.41
CA LYS A 64 -5.96 3.83 7.50
C LYS A 64 -6.00 3.17 8.89
N GLY A 65 -6.83 2.13 9.03
CA GLY A 65 -7.00 1.42 10.29
C GLY A 65 -5.74 0.68 10.71
N ALA A 66 -5.13 -0.07 9.78
CA ALA A 66 -3.87 -0.78 9.99
C ALA A 66 -2.77 0.17 10.42
N ALA A 67 -2.58 1.27 9.69
CA ALA A 67 -1.60 2.31 10.03
C ALA A 67 -1.81 2.85 11.45
N ARG A 68 -3.05 3.21 11.83
CA ARG A 68 -3.35 3.72 13.18
C ARG A 68 -3.06 2.69 14.27
N VAL A 69 -3.46 1.44 14.06
CA VAL A 69 -3.26 0.35 15.04
C VAL A 69 -1.77 0.08 15.21
N LEU A 70 -1.06 -0.09 14.10
CA LEU A 70 0.36 -0.37 14.11
C LEU A 70 1.13 0.81 14.72
N GLU A 71 0.80 2.05 14.36
CA GLU A 71 1.42 3.25 14.93
C GLU A 71 1.29 3.29 16.45
N ALA A 72 0.10 3.01 16.98
CA ALA A 72 -0.11 2.92 18.42
C ALA A 72 0.68 1.75 19.04
N LYS A 73 0.77 0.62 18.34
CA LYS A 73 1.46 -0.59 18.81
C LYS A 73 2.97 -0.38 18.94
N VAL A 74 3.58 0.27 17.97
CA VAL A 74 5.04 0.45 17.91
C VAL A 74 5.49 1.86 18.29
N GLY A 75 4.58 2.79 18.56
CA GLY A 75 4.95 4.17 18.91
C GLY A 75 5.62 4.92 17.76
N SER A 76 5.13 4.75 16.52
CA SER A 76 5.71 5.36 15.32
C SER A 76 5.07 6.70 14.94
N LYS A 77 4.54 7.45 15.90
CA LYS A 77 3.89 8.75 15.63
C LYS A 77 4.84 9.66 14.86
N GLY A 78 4.38 10.22 13.74
CA GLY A 78 5.21 11.04 12.86
C GLY A 78 6.10 10.28 11.88
N ARG A 79 6.08 8.93 11.90
CA ARG A 79 6.86 8.04 11.01
C ARG A 79 5.96 7.12 10.17
N THR A 80 4.72 7.56 9.92
CA THR A 80 3.69 6.80 9.22
C THR A 80 3.24 7.52 7.95
N ILE A 81 3.27 6.84 6.82
CA ILE A 81 2.69 7.27 5.55
C ILE A 81 1.47 6.40 5.23
N VAL A 82 0.35 7.05 4.92
CA VAL A 82 -0.84 6.37 4.38
C VAL A 82 -1.18 6.95 3.02
N ARG A 83 -1.36 6.07 2.03
CA ARG A 83 -1.85 6.43 0.69
C ARG A 83 -2.88 5.40 0.26
N TYR A 84 -3.87 5.82 -0.52
CA TYR A 84 -4.88 4.91 -1.02
C TYR A 84 -5.52 5.41 -2.31
N ASN A 85 -6.04 4.47 -3.08
CA ASN A 85 -6.89 4.76 -4.22
C ASN A 85 -8.35 4.73 -3.77
N SER A 86 -9.18 5.54 -4.40
CA SER A 86 -10.64 5.54 -4.21
C SER A 86 -11.34 5.85 -5.51
N LYS A 87 -12.68 5.80 -5.52
CA LYS A 87 -13.48 6.29 -6.66
C LYS A 87 -13.15 7.75 -7.03
N ARG A 88 -12.54 8.54 -6.14
CA ARG A 88 -12.24 9.97 -6.35
C ARG A 88 -10.75 10.33 -6.35
N ARG A 89 -9.86 9.47 -5.82
CA ARG A 89 -8.42 9.76 -5.65
C ARG A 89 -7.54 8.60 -6.13
N SER A 90 -6.32 8.92 -6.53
CA SER A 90 -5.33 7.97 -7.03
C SER A 90 -4.00 8.17 -6.31
N ASP A 91 -4.01 8.08 -4.98
CA ASP A 91 -2.87 8.50 -4.15
C ASP A 91 -1.86 7.35 -3.94
N ALA A 92 -2.24 6.09 -4.15
CA ALA A 92 -1.39 4.91 -4.03
C ALA A 92 -1.03 4.34 -5.41
N THR A 93 -0.31 5.14 -6.21
CA THR A 93 0.30 4.71 -7.47
C THR A 93 1.68 4.08 -7.21
N PRO A 94 2.25 3.31 -8.16
CA PRO A 94 3.62 2.82 -8.06
C PRO A 94 4.65 3.93 -7.78
N SER A 95 4.51 5.06 -8.48
CA SER A 95 5.37 6.23 -8.29
C SER A 95 5.24 6.84 -6.88
N SER A 96 4.03 6.94 -6.34
CA SER A 96 3.76 7.43 -4.98
C SER A 96 4.31 6.48 -3.92
N MET A 97 4.16 5.15 -4.12
CA MET A 97 4.73 4.14 -3.23
C MET A 97 6.25 4.17 -3.22
N LEU A 98 6.88 4.31 -4.39
CA LEU A 98 8.34 4.46 -4.49
C LEU A 98 8.82 5.74 -3.80
N ALA A 99 8.12 6.86 -4.00
CA ALA A 99 8.44 8.11 -3.32
C ALA A 99 8.26 8.02 -1.79
N ALA A 100 7.27 7.27 -1.30
CA ALA A 100 7.08 7.01 0.12
C ALA A 100 8.21 6.15 0.70
N ALA A 101 8.62 5.09 -0.02
CA ALA A 101 9.76 4.26 0.35
C ALA A 101 11.06 5.08 0.41
N ARG A 102 11.31 5.93 -0.59
CA ARG A 102 12.45 6.85 -0.62
C ARG A 102 12.44 7.79 0.59
N ALA A 103 11.29 8.39 0.90
CA ALA A 103 11.17 9.29 2.04
C ALA A 103 11.46 8.58 3.38
N ALA A 104 10.99 7.34 3.54
CA ALA A 104 11.34 6.52 4.70
C ALA A 104 12.86 6.27 4.75
N GLY A 105 13.46 5.85 3.64
CA GLY A 105 14.90 5.60 3.53
C GLY A 105 15.80 6.82 3.75
N GLN A 106 15.24 8.04 3.65
CA GLN A 106 15.93 9.29 3.99
C GLN A 106 15.82 9.66 5.48
N ALA A 107 14.80 9.17 6.17
CA ALA A 107 14.53 9.51 7.57
C ALA A 107 15.09 8.46 8.54
N LEU A 108 15.15 7.19 8.12
CA LEU A 108 15.56 6.05 8.95
C LEU A 108 17.07 5.82 8.97
N ASP A 109 17.56 5.15 10.02
CA ASP A 109 18.87 4.49 10.04
C ASP A 109 18.75 3.07 9.46
N PRO A 110 19.42 2.75 8.34
CA PRO A 110 19.31 1.44 7.69
C PRO A 110 19.68 0.25 8.58
N ALA A 111 20.62 0.42 9.52
CA ALA A 111 21.13 -0.64 10.36
C ALA A 111 20.29 -0.84 11.62
N GLU A 112 19.66 0.21 12.14
CA GLU A 112 18.91 0.20 13.40
C GLU A 112 17.40 0.02 13.19
N ASP A 113 16.82 0.73 12.23
CA ASP A 113 15.37 0.89 12.10
C ASP A 113 14.70 -0.20 11.26
N ILE A 114 13.37 -0.22 11.36
CA ILE A 114 12.49 -1.16 10.67
C ILE A 114 11.58 -0.41 9.70
N VAL A 115 11.48 -0.89 8.45
CA VAL A 115 10.40 -0.47 7.54
C VAL A 115 9.27 -1.51 7.55
N MET A 116 8.03 -1.04 7.69
CA MET A 116 6.84 -1.86 7.65
C MET A 116 5.94 -1.44 6.49
N ILE A 117 5.82 -2.28 5.46
CA ILE A 117 4.94 -2.06 4.32
C ILE A 117 3.65 -2.85 4.51
N VAL A 118 2.50 -2.19 4.43
CA VAL A 118 1.18 -2.80 4.47
C VAL A 118 0.49 -2.59 3.13
N LEU A 119 0.08 -3.68 2.48
CA LEU A 119 -0.66 -3.66 1.22
C LEU A 119 -2.03 -4.29 1.46
N THR A 120 -3.10 -3.60 1.11
CA THR A 120 -4.47 -4.15 1.14
C THR A 120 -5.16 -3.93 -0.21
N SER A 121 -5.62 -5.03 -0.81
CA SER A 121 -6.18 -5.04 -2.17
C SER A 121 -6.87 -6.37 -2.50
N HIS A 122 -7.41 -6.48 -3.72
CA HIS A 122 -7.60 -7.80 -4.34
C HIS A 122 -6.26 -8.39 -4.77
N GLY A 123 -6.23 -9.71 -4.88
CA GLY A 123 -5.04 -10.46 -5.31
C GLY A 123 -5.34 -11.42 -6.45
N ALA A 124 -4.29 -11.71 -7.20
CA ALA A 124 -4.20 -12.73 -8.23
C ALA A 124 -2.98 -13.63 -7.92
N PRO A 125 -2.86 -14.81 -8.53
CA PRO A 125 -1.71 -15.70 -8.31
C PRO A 125 -0.33 -15.07 -8.57
N GLU A 126 -0.26 -13.98 -9.34
CA GLU A 126 0.98 -13.30 -9.67
C GLU A 126 1.26 -12.05 -8.81
N GLY A 127 0.27 -11.52 -8.07
CA GLY A 127 0.42 -10.27 -7.33
C GLY A 127 -0.86 -9.64 -6.80
N VAL A 128 -0.76 -8.39 -6.34
CA VAL A 128 -1.91 -7.60 -5.87
C VAL A 128 -2.33 -6.54 -6.87
N GLY A 129 -3.63 -6.29 -6.99
CA GLY A 129 -4.14 -5.27 -7.90
C GLY A 129 -3.82 -3.86 -7.41
N VAL A 130 -3.30 -3.00 -8.29
CA VAL A 130 -3.22 -1.56 -8.09
C VAL A 130 -4.21 -0.93 -9.05
N VAL A 131 -5.37 -0.54 -8.54
CA VAL A 131 -6.48 -0.01 -9.34
C VAL A 131 -6.75 1.42 -8.92
N THR A 132 -6.46 2.32 -9.85
CA THR A 132 -6.73 3.76 -9.75
C THR A 132 -7.90 4.14 -10.64
N ARG A 133 -8.28 5.43 -10.68
CA ARG A 133 -9.25 5.94 -11.65
C ARG A 133 -8.80 5.86 -13.12
N ARG A 134 -7.48 5.77 -13.37
CA ARG A 134 -6.89 5.93 -14.71
C ARG A 134 -6.15 4.70 -15.22
N ALA A 135 -5.79 3.80 -14.31
CA ALA A 135 -4.93 2.67 -14.61
C ALA A 135 -5.27 1.50 -13.70
N GLN A 136 -5.11 0.30 -14.26
CA GLN A 136 -5.16 -0.96 -13.55
C GLN A 136 -3.90 -1.72 -13.90
N GLN A 137 -3.19 -2.18 -12.88
CA GLN A 137 -1.98 -2.96 -13.05
C GLN A 137 -1.85 -3.94 -11.88
N LEU A 138 -0.93 -4.87 -12.03
CA LEU A 138 -0.55 -5.78 -10.96
C LEU A 138 0.74 -5.28 -10.31
N MET A 139 0.86 -5.49 -9.00
CA MET A 139 2.09 -5.35 -8.23
C MET A 139 2.52 -6.74 -7.77
N THR A 140 3.66 -7.19 -8.29
CA THR A 140 4.27 -8.49 -8.02
C THR A 140 5.14 -8.44 -6.75
N PRO A 141 5.61 -9.59 -6.24
CA PRO A 141 6.61 -9.58 -5.18
C PRO A 141 7.90 -8.84 -5.54
N GLU A 142 8.34 -8.86 -6.81
CA GLU A 142 9.55 -8.14 -7.24
C GLU A 142 9.34 -6.62 -7.18
N ASP A 143 8.16 -6.12 -7.52
CA ASP A 143 7.82 -4.70 -7.36
C ASP A 143 7.90 -4.27 -5.88
N VAL A 144 7.47 -5.13 -4.95
CA VAL A 144 7.60 -4.86 -3.51
C VAL A 144 9.07 -4.91 -3.06
N ARG A 145 9.88 -5.81 -3.63
CA ARG A 145 11.33 -5.84 -3.39
C ARG A 145 11.99 -4.51 -3.79
N VAL A 146 11.58 -3.92 -4.91
CA VAL A 146 12.04 -2.57 -5.31
C VAL A 146 11.72 -1.54 -4.23
N LEU A 147 10.50 -1.54 -3.65
CA LEU A 147 10.14 -0.64 -2.55
C LEU A 147 11.01 -0.87 -1.30
N LEU A 148 11.25 -2.14 -0.93
CA LEU A 148 12.11 -2.49 0.21
C LEU A 148 13.55 -2.02 0.01
N ASN A 149 14.09 -2.17 -1.20
CA ASN A 149 15.43 -1.72 -1.55
C ASN A 149 15.53 -0.19 -1.51
N GLU A 150 14.52 0.51 -2.01
CA GLU A 150 14.45 1.98 -1.97
C GLU A 150 14.37 2.52 -0.53
N ALA A 151 13.69 1.81 0.38
CA ALA A 151 13.65 2.15 1.80
C ALA A 151 14.98 1.88 2.52
N ARG A 152 15.86 1.04 1.97
CA ARG A 152 17.22 0.74 2.45
C ARG A 152 17.34 0.10 3.84
N ALA A 153 16.26 0.00 4.61
CA ALA A 153 16.27 -0.65 5.92
C ALA A 153 16.73 -2.12 5.81
N GLN A 154 17.58 -2.55 6.74
CA GLN A 154 18.01 -3.94 6.86
C GLN A 154 16.91 -4.81 7.46
N HIS A 155 16.04 -4.26 8.31
CA HIS A 155 14.95 -4.97 8.98
C HIS A 155 13.61 -4.55 8.38
N ARG A 156 12.84 -5.54 7.91
CA ARG A 156 11.70 -5.30 7.04
C ARG A 156 10.50 -6.12 7.49
N VAL A 157 9.32 -5.52 7.45
CA VAL A 157 8.05 -6.21 7.62
C VAL A 157 7.17 -5.93 6.41
N VAL A 158 6.63 -6.97 5.79
CA VAL A 158 5.66 -6.85 4.69
C VAL A 158 4.38 -7.54 5.12
N ILE A 159 3.26 -6.81 5.13
CA ILE A 159 1.94 -7.36 5.47
C ILE A 159 1.05 -7.21 4.25
N VAL A 160 0.59 -8.32 3.69
CA VAL A 160 -0.23 -8.34 2.46
C VAL A 160 -1.61 -8.92 2.75
N SER A 161 -2.61 -8.05 2.74
CA SER A 161 -4.03 -8.39 2.89
C SER A 161 -4.68 -8.48 1.50
N ALA A 162 -4.58 -9.67 0.89
CA ALA A 162 -5.13 -9.97 -0.43
C ALA A 162 -5.29 -11.49 -0.64
N CYS A 163 -6.07 -11.90 -1.64
CA CYS A 163 -6.11 -13.28 -2.14
C CYS A 163 -4.72 -13.71 -2.64
N TYR A 164 -4.39 -15.01 -2.54
CA TYR A 164 -3.13 -15.58 -3.06
C TYR A 164 -1.86 -14.93 -2.50
N SER A 165 -1.95 -14.20 -1.39
CA SER A 165 -0.86 -13.36 -0.88
C SER A 165 0.35 -14.16 -0.37
N GLY A 166 0.22 -15.48 -0.18
CA GLY A 166 1.34 -16.37 0.19
C GLY A 166 2.52 -16.35 -0.79
N ILE A 167 2.32 -15.91 -2.05
CA ILE A 167 3.41 -15.74 -3.02
C ILE A 167 4.46 -14.72 -2.55
N PHE A 168 4.06 -13.70 -1.78
CA PHE A 168 4.96 -12.69 -1.25
C PHE A 168 5.85 -13.28 -0.16
N ALA A 169 5.31 -14.17 0.68
CA ALA A 169 6.09 -14.86 1.69
C ALA A 169 7.17 -15.74 1.05
N LYS A 170 6.81 -16.50 0.01
CA LYS A 170 7.77 -17.33 -0.74
C LYS A 170 8.91 -16.52 -1.37
N ALA A 171 8.61 -15.32 -1.87
CA ALA A 171 9.57 -14.52 -2.65
C ALA A 171 10.41 -13.55 -1.81
N LEU A 172 9.91 -13.09 -0.65
CA LEU A 172 10.51 -11.98 0.09
C LEU A 172 11.01 -12.37 1.49
N ALA A 173 10.52 -13.46 2.08
CA ALA A 173 10.88 -13.80 3.45
C ALA A 173 12.34 -14.28 3.55
N ASP A 174 13.07 -13.73 4.52
CA ASP A 174 14.40 -14.15 4.92
C ASP A 174 14.58 -13.88 6.43
N GLU A 175 15.78 -14.03 7.00
CA GLU A 175 16.00 -13.78 8.44
C GLU A 175 15.70 -12.33 8.89
N ARG A 176 15.74 -11.37 7.97
CA ARG A 176 15.59 -9.92 8.21
C ARG A 176 14.35 -9.31 7.52
N THR A 177 13.59 -10.12 6.79
CA THR A 177 12.33 -9.74 6.15
C THR A 177 11.22 -10.65 6.66
N LEU A 178 10.38 -10.11 7.53
CA LEU A 178 9.16 -10.75 8.01
C LEU A 178 8.03 -10.53 6.99
N VAL A 179 7.38 -11.60 6.54
CA VAL A 179 6.21 -11.49 5.65
C VAL A 179 4.99 -12.10 6.31
N ILE A 180 3.89 -11.35 6.37
CA ILE A 180 2.60 -11.76 6.91
C ILE A 180 1.55 -11.66 5.81
N THR A 181 0.81 -12.73 5.54
CA THR A 181 -0.14 -12.80 4.42
C THR A 181 -1.53 -13.20 4.90
N ALA A 182 -2.56 -12.62 4.30
CA ALA A 182 -3.95 -12.94 4.63
C ALA A 182 -4.39 -14.31 4.12
N ALA A 183 -3.68 -14.89 3.15
CA ALA A 183 -3.98 -16.19 2.59
C ALA A 183 -2.70 -16.93 2.16
N ALA A 184 -2.81 -18.24 1.99
CA ALA A 184 -1.84 -19.06 1.28
C ALA A 184 -1.80 -18.70 -0.22
N ALA A 185 -0.74 -19.14 -0.91
CA ALA A 185 -0.50 -18.80 -2.32
C ALA A 185 -1.54 -19.35 -3.30
N ASP A 186 -2.30 -20.36 -2.89
CA ASP A 186 -3.33 -21.07 -3.66
C ASP A 186 -4.76 -20.84 -3.11
N LYS A 187 -4.92 -19.93 -2.14
CA LYS A 187 -6.19 -19.68 -1.45
C LYS A 187 -6.68 -18.25 -1.63
N PRO A 188 -8.01 -18.03 -1.77
CA PRO A 188 -8.59 -16.71 -1.63
C PRO A 188 -8.56 -16.23 -0.17
N SER A 189 -8.76 -14.92 0.03
CA SER A 189 -9.12 -14.32 1.32
C SER A 189 -10.45 -13.57 1.19
N PHE A 190 -11.07 -13.21 2.32
CA PHE A 190 -12.48 -12.82 2.35
C PHE A 190 -12.73 -11.46 3.02
N GLY A 191 -13.93 -10.92 2.80
CA GLY A 191 -14.40 -9.70 3.46
C GLY A 191 -14.15 -8.40 2.69
N CYS A 192 -13.81 -8.45 1.41
CA CYS A 192 -13.51 -7.28 0.58
C CYS A 192 -14.74 -6.54 0.02
N ARG A 193 -15.88 -6.58 0.74
CA ARG A 193 -17.13 -5.93 0.30
C ARG A 193 -17.01 -4.40 0.36
N ASP A 194 -17.55 -3.70 -0.65
CA ASP A 194 -17.63 -2.23 -0.62
C ASP A 194 -18.44 -1.77 0.61
N GLY A 195 -18.01 -0.70 1.27
CA GLY A 195 -18.60 -0.21 2.52
C GLY A 195 -18.19 -0.96 3.80
N ALA A 196 -17.50 -2.11 3.72
CA ALA A 196 -16.92 -2.73 4.91
C ALA A 196 -15.74 -1.91 5.45
N THR A 197 -15.54 -1.93 6.77
CA THR A 197 -14.38 -1.26 7.40
C THR A 197 -13.10 -2.09 7.29
N TRP A 198 -13.24 -3.41 7.37
CA TRP A 198 -12.13 -4.37 7.42
C TRP A 198 -12.42 -5.59 6.54
N THR A 199 -11.37 -6.14 5.93
CA THR A 199 -11.37 -7.52 5.45
C THR A 199 -11.43 -8.49 6.64
N TYR A 200 -11.63 -9.78 6.40
CA TYR A 200 -11.70 -10.76 7.50
C TYR A 200 -10.35 -10.87 8.21
N PHE A 201 -9.27 -10.91 7.44
CA PHE A 201 -7.92 -10.88 7.98
C PHE A 201 -7.62 -9.54 8.67
N GLY A 202 -7.99 -8.40 8.08
CA GLY A 202 -7.75 -7.10 8.67
C GLY A 202 -8.46 -6.90 10.02
N ASP A 203 -9.69 -7.41 10.16
CA ASP A 203 -10.40 -7.40 11.44
C ASP A 203 -9.72 -8.31 12.47
N ALA A 204 -9.36 -9.53 12.07
CA ALA A 204 -8.71 -10.48 12.96
C ALA A 204 -7.32 -10.00 13.41
N PHE A 205 -6.50 -9.53 12.47
CA PHE A 205 -5.11 -9.15 12.72
C PHE A 205 -4.99 -7.75 13.29
N PHE A 206 -5.36 -6.70 12.55
CA PHE A 206 -5.20 -5.33 13.00
C PHE A 206 -6.22 -4.97 14.07
N ASN A 207 -7.51 -5.16 13.79
CA ASN A 207 -8.54 -4.63 14.68
C ASN A 207 -8.60 -5.36 16.03
N LYS A 208 -8.23 -6.64 16.09
CA LYS A 208 -8.33 -7.46 17.30
C LYS A 208 -6.98 -7.89 17.86
N ALA A 209 -6.20 -8.66 17.10
CA ALA A 209 -5.04 -9.34 17.67
C ALA A 209 -3.88 -8.38 18.00
N VAL A 210 -3.51 -7.48 17.09
CA VAL A 210 -2.44 -6.50 17.33
C VAL A 210 -2.75 -5.58 18.52
N ARG A 211 -4.04 -5.27 18.76
CA ARG A 211 -4.46 -4.46 19.91
C ARG A 211 -4.36 -5.20 21.24
N SER A 212 -4.46 -6.52 21.23
CA SER A 212 -4.57 -7.32 22.46
C SER A 212 -3.30 -8.09 22.82
N GLU A 213 -2.40 -8.30 21.85
CA GLU A 213 -1.17 -9.06 22.06
C GLU A 213 0.06 -8.16 22.13
N ALA A 214 0.99 -8.49 23.03
CA ALA A 214 2.25 -7.76 23.20
C ALA A 214 3.21 -7.96 22.02
N ARG A 215 3.25 -9.17 21.46
CA ARG A 215 4.18 -9.55 20.39
C ARG A 215 3.44 -9.77 19.06
N LEU A 216 4.11 -9.44 17.95
CA LEU A 216 3.51 -9.51 16.61
C LEU A 216 3.21 -10.95 16.17
N ASP A 217 4.05 -11.91 16.56
CA ASP A 217 3.84 -13.33 16.27
C ASP A 217 2.70 -13.95 17.11
N ALA A 218 2.57 -13.55 18.38
CA ALA A 218 1.40 -13.87 19.19
C ALA A 218 0.12 -13.27 18.59
N ALA A 219 0.18 -12.01 18.12
CA ALA A 219 -0.93 -11.38 17.40
C ALA A 219 -1.30 -12.16 16.14
N PHE A 220 -0.30 -12.59 15.36
CA PHE A 220 -0.56 -13.39 14.15
C PHE A 220 -1.21 -14.74 14.49
N GLY A 221 -0.72 -15.46 15.50
CA GLY A 221 -1.30 -16.74 15.93
C GLY A 221 -2.78 -16.59 16.28
N LYS A 222 -3.12 -15.58 17.09
CA LYS A 222 -4.50 -15.26 17.45
C LYS A 222 -5.35 -14.84 16.26
N ALA A 223 -4.80 -14.03 15.36
CA ALA A 223 -5.51 -13.59 14.16
C ALA A 223 -5.84 -14.76 13.23
N ARG A 224 -4.89 -15.69 13.04
CA ARG A 224 -5.10 -16.92 12.28
C ARG A 224 -6.27 -17.72 12.84
N ASP A 225 -6.32 -17.90 14.16
CA ASP A 225 -7.41 -18.65 14.79
C ASP A 225 -8.76 -17.93 14.63
N LEU A 226 -8.80 -16.61 14.85
CA LEU A 226 -10.01 -15.80 14.70
C LEU A 226 -10.56 -15.83 13.28
N VAL A 227 -9.70 -15.66 12.27
CA VAL A 227 -10.13 -15.62 10.88
C VAL A 227 -10.56 -17.01 10.38
N THR A 228 -9.80 -18.06 10.70
CA THR A 228 -10.16 -19.44 10.36
C THR A 228 -11.49 -19.85 10.99
N GLN A 229 -11.74 -19.48 12.25
CA GLN A 229 -13.03 -19.75 12.88
C GLN A 229 -14.17 -19.02 12.20
N ARG A 230 -13.97 -17.74 11.81
CA ARG A 230 -14.99 -16.97 11.08
C ARG A 230 -15.28 -17.60 9.71
N GLU A 231 -14.25 -17.91 8.95
CA GLU A 231 -14.36 -18.51 7.61
C GLU A 231 -15.14 -19.83 7.67
N LYS A 232 -14.79 -20.72 8.61
CA LYS A 232 -15.52 -21.98 8.81
C LYS A 232 -16.98 -21.78 9.19
N ARG A 233 -17.28 -20.83 10.10
CA ARG A 233 -18.67 -20.51 10.47
C ARG A 233 -19.50 -20.00 9.30
N GLU A 234 -18.85 -19.31 8.36
CA GLU A 234 -19.50 -18.76 7.17
C GLU A 234 -19.45 -19.71 5.96
N GLY A 235 -18.91 -20.93 6.14
CA GLY A 235 -18.90 -21.98 5.10
C GLY A 235 -17.77 -21.86 4.07
N PHE A 236 -16.74 -21.06 4.34
CA PHE A 236 -15.57 -20.93 3.48
C PHE A 236 -14.50 -21.99 3.80
N ASP A 237 -13.78 -22.43 2.76
CA ASP A 237 -12.48 -23.10 2.92
C ASP A 237 -11.47 -22.06 3.48
N PRO A 238 -10.78 -22.35 4.60
CA PRO A 238 -9.92 -21.36 5.25
C PRO A 238 -8.84 -20.79 4.35
N SER A 239 -8.62 -19.48 4.48
CA SER A 239 -7.60 -18.75 3.71
C SER A 239 -6.17 -19.17 4.06
N ASN A 240 -5.97 -19.74 5.25
CA ASN A 240 -4.67 -20.15 5.80
C ASN A 240 -3.62 -19.02 5.79
N PRO A 241 -3.84 -17.92 6.55
CA PRO A 241 -2.85 -16.86 6.70
C PRO A 241 -1.47 -17.40 7.06
N GLN A 242 -0.41 -16.75 6.59
CA GLN A 242 0.98 -17.18 6.81
C GLN A 242 1.81 -16.07 7.45
N MET A 243 2.82 -16.46 8.23
CA MET A 243 3.86 -15.60 8.77
C MET A 243 5.19 -16.32 8.60
N VAL A 244 6.09 -15.74 7.79
CA VAL A 244 7.33 -16.41 7.35
C VAL A 244 8.50 -15.45 7.46
N GLY A 245 9.66 -15.97 7.88
CA GLY A 245 10.90 -15.22 8.01
C GLY A 245 10.93 -14.27 9.22
N GLY A 246 11.84 -13.31 9.17
CA GLY A 246 11.90 -12.18 10.09
C GLY A 246 12.39 -12.48 11.50
N ALA A 247 13.11 -13.57 11.75
CA ALA A 247 13.61 -13.90 13.09
C ALA A 247 14.38 -12.72 13.74
N ARG A 248 15.24 -12.04 12.97
CA ARG A 248 15.98 -10.85 13.44
C ARG A 248 15.08 -9.63 13.63
N VAL A 249 14.01 -9.52 12.84
CA VAL A 249 13.03 -8.44 12.96
C VAL A 249 12.18 -8.62 14.21
N LEU A 250 11.76 -9.84 14.51
CA LEU A 250 10.97 -10.16 15.71
C LEU A 250 11.77 -9.96 17.00
N GLU A 251 13.04 -10.37 17.00
CA GLU A 251 13.99 -10.06 18.07
C GLU A 251 14.06 -8.54 18.31
N ARG A 252 14.28 -7.78 17.24
CA ARG A 252 14.39 -6.32 17.33
C ARG A 252 13.10 -5.61 17.72
N LEU A 253 11.93 -6.07 17.25
CA LEU A 253 10.63 -5.55 17.69
C LEU A 253 10.35 -5.82 19.18
N SER A 254 10.86 -6.94 19.70
CA SER A 254 10.66 -7.34 21.11
C SER A 254 11.62 -6.62 22.07
N ALA A 255 12.73 -6.08 21.57
CA ALA A 255 13.73 -5.36 22.35
C ALA A 255 13.41 -3.86 22.55
N ARG A 256 12.23 -3.41 22.12
CA ARG A 256 11.76 -2.01 22.21
C ARG A 256 10.86 -1.80 23.41
#